data_AF-A0A957J7P6-F1
#
_entry.id   AF-A0A957J7P6-F1
#
_cell.length_a   1.000
_cell.length_b   1.000
_cell.length_c   1.000
_cell.angle_alpha   90.00
_cell.angle_beta   90.00
_cell.angle_gamma   90.00
#
_symmetry.space_group_name_H-M   'P 1'
#
loop_
_entity.id
_entity.type
_entity.pdbx_description
1 polymer ?
#
loop_
_entity_poly.entity_id
_entity_poly.type
_entity_poly.pdbx_seq_one_letter_code
_entity_poly.pdbx_strand_id
1 'polypeptide(L)' 'MKTKKIVHVESGRVLLEHANWCDSYWTKLKGFMFHPELKENEGLVLVEKRDSRVATSIHMFFVNFDLGV' A
#
# COMPACT_ATOMS: atom_id res chain seq x y z
N MET A 1 11.73 0.52 0.64
CA MET A 1 10.38 0.30 1.21
C MET A 1 10.55 0.00 2.68
N LYS A 2 9.81 0.66 3.58
CA LYS A 2 9.86 0.33 5.01
C LYS A 2 8.61 -0.45 5.37
N THR A 3 8.75 -1.59 6.02
CA THR A 3 7.60 -2.38 6.48
C THR A 3 7.21 -1.93 7.89
N LYS A 4 5.91 -1.72 8.11
CA LYS A 4 5.33 -1.32 9.40
C LYS A 4 4.12 -2.19 9.71
N LYS A 5 3.86 -2.39 10.99
CA LYS A 5 2.67 -3.09 11.48
C LYS A 5 1.53 -2.08 11.66
N ILE A 6 0.35 -2.38 11.14
CA ILE A 6 -0.87 -1.57 11.32
C ILE A 6 -1.74 -2.24 12.37
N VAL A 7 -2.02 -1.50 13.44
CA VAL A 7 -2.89 -1.92 14.53
C VAL A 7 -4.11 -1.00 14.59
N HIS A 8 -5.27 -1.60 14.79
CA HIS A 8 -6.49 -0.86 15.07
C HIS A 8 -6.43 -0.33 16.50
N VAL A 9 -6.47 1.00 16.66
CA VAL A 9 -6.22 1.67 17.95
C VAL A 9 -7.27 1.29 19.00
N GLU A 10 -8.54 1.14 18.59
CA GLU A 10 -9.65 0.92 19.52
C GLU A 10 -9.84 -0.55 19.92
N SER A 11 -9.48 -1.49 19.03
CA SER A 11 -9.66 -2.92 19.28
C SER A 11 -8.36 -3.67 19.61
N GLY A 12 -7.21 -3.00 19.46
CA GLY A 12 -5.88 -3.61 19.62
C GLY A 12 -5.56 -4.69 18.58
N ARG A 13 -6.45 -4.92 17.60
CA ARG A 13 -6.27 -5.97 16.59
C ARG A 13 -5.25 -5.52 15.55
N VAL A 14 -4.39 -6.45 15.16
CA VAL A 14 -3.47 -6.24 14.04
C VAL A 14 -4.29 -6.37 12.76
N LEU A 15 -4.36 -5.31 11.97
CA LEU A 15 -5.02 -5.32 10.67
C LEU A 15 -4.06 -5.82 9.60
N LEU A 16 -2.80 -5.37 9.66
CA LEU A 16 -1.75 -5.76 8.73
C LEU A 16 -0.45 -5.96 9.50
N GLU A 17 0.15 -7.14 9.36
CA GLU A 17 1.47 -7.40 9.93
C GLU A 17 2.57 -6.71 9.12
N HIS A 18 2.40 -6.70 7.80
CA HIS A 18 3.40 -6.24 6.85
C HIS A 18 2.84 -5.14 5.95
N ALA A 19 2.73 -3.92 6.46
CA ALA A 19 2.34 -2.77 5.66
C ALA A 19 3.56 -2.04 5.08
N ASN A 20 3.66 -2.01 3.75
CA ASN A 20 4.69 -1.29 3.03
C ASN A 20 4.41 0.22 3.06
N TRP A 21 5.31 0.98 3.65
CA TRP A 21 5.20 2.43 3.76
C TRP A 21 5.80 3.11 2.53
N CYS A 22 4.94 3.72 1.72
CA CYS A 22 5.30 4.42 0.49
C CYS A 22 5.15 5.93 0.69
N ASP A 23 6.25 6.59 1.06
CA ASP A 23 6.31 8.04 1.33
C ASP A 23 6.83 8.87 0.15
N SER A 24 7.40 8.20 -0.86
CA SER A 24 8.08 8.83 -2.00
C SER A 24 7.26 8.63 -3.28
N TYR A 25 7.36 9.57 -4.23
CA TYR A 25 6.64 9.48 -5.52
C TYR A 25 6.93 8.16 -6.25
N TRP A 26 8.19 7.76 -6.33
CA TRP A 26 8.61 6.50 -6.96
C TRP A 26 8.07 5.24 -6.26
N THR A 27 8.01 5.22 -4.92
CA THR A 27 7.47 4.07 -4.19
C THR A 27 5.95 3.96 -4.33
N LYS A 28 5.26 5.10 -4.50
CA LYS A 28 3.82 5.14 -4.76
C LYS A 28 3.49 4.74 -6.19
N LEU A 29 4.28 5.22 -7.16
CA LEU A 29 4.19 4.80 -8.55
C LEU A 29 4.49 3.30 -8.67
N LYS A 30 5.50 2.78 -7.96
CA LYS A 30 5.79 1.34 -7.95
C LYS A 30 4.67 0.55 -7.27
N GLY A 31 4.11 1.02 -6.15
CA GLY A 31 2.98 0.38 -5.48
C GLY A 31 3.13 -1.14 -5.38
N PHE A 32 2.10 -1.87 -5.83
CA PHE A 32 2.10 -3.33 -6.00
C PHE A 32 2.52 -3.79 -7.41
N MET A 33 3.00 -2.90 -8.28
CA MET A 33 3.55 -3.31 -9.58
C MET A 33 4.70 -4.29 -9.35
N PHE A 34 4.69 -5.39 -10.09
CA PHE A 34 5.70 -6.46 -9.98
C PHE A 34 5.67 -7.21 -8.64
N HIS A 35 4.66 -7.02 -7.80
CA HIS A 35 4.48 -7.83 -6.61
C HIS A 35 3.75 -9.12 -6.98
N PRO A 36 4.25 -10.31 -6.59
CA PRO A 36 3.77 -11.58 -7.14
C PRO A 36 2.36 -11.98 -6.67
N GLU A 37 1.97 -11.60 -5.46
CA GLU A 37 0.67 -11.92 -4.84
C GLU A 37 0.39 -10.96 -3.67
N LEU A 38 -0.87 -10.66 -3.36
CA LEU A 38 -1.24 -9.94 -2.14
C LEU A 38 -1.63 -10.93 -1.05
N LYS A 39 -0.79 -11.10 -0.03
CA LYS A 39 -1.09 -11.89 1.17
C LYS A 39 -2.08 -11.19 2.07
N GLU A 40 -2.93 -11.94 2.75
CA GLU A 40 -3.95 -11.42 3.68
C GLU A 40 -3.39 -10.52 4.80
N ASN A 41 -2.13 -10.72 5.19
CA ASN A 41 -1.46 -9.96 6.26
C ASN A 41 -0.51 -8.87 5.74
N GLU A 42 -0.47 -8.65 4.43
CA GLU A 42 0.35 -7.61 3.82
C GLU A 42 -0.50 -6.54 3.14
N GLY A 43 0.01 -5.32 3.13
CA GLY A 43 -0.71 -4.19 2.59
C GLY A 43 0.23 -3.06 2.22
N LEU A 44 -0.30 -2.03 1.59
CA LEU A 44 0.49 -0.88 1.15
C LEU A 44 -0.16 0.40 1.65
N VAL A 45 0.64 1.26 2.27
CA VAL A 45 0.21 2.55 2.80
C VAL A 45 0.81 3.63 1.91
N LEU A 46 -0.04 4.25 1.11
CA LEU A 46 0.30 5.40 0.29
C LEU A 46 0.25 6.65 1.18
N VAL A 47 1.40 7.24 1.46
CA VAL A 47 1.49 8.48 2.23
C VAL A 47 1.69 9.66 1.30
N GLU A 48 0.66 10.49 1.19
CA GLU A 48 0.73 11.77 0.51
C GLU A 48 1.02 12.89 1.52
N LYS A 49 2.07 13.66 1.26
CA LYS A 49 2.38 14.89 2.03
C LYS A 49 1.70 16.12 1.46
N ARG A 50 1.24 16.06 0.20
CA ARG A 50 0.62 17.15 -0.54
C ARG A 50 -0.44 16.57 -1.47
N ASP A 51 -1.55 17.27 -1.62
CA ASP A 51 -2.59 16.90 -2.58
C ASP A 51 -2.04 17.00 -4.01
N SER A 52 -2.03 15.87 -4.72
CA SER A 52 -1.57 15.80 -6.11
C SER A 52 -2.41 14.79 -6.88
N ARG A 53 -3.17 15.27 -7.86
CA ARG A 53 -4.03 14.43 -8.73
C ARG A 53 -3.25 13.31 -9.43
N VAL A 54 -2.00 13.59 -9.78
CA VAL A 54 -1.10 12.63 -10.44
C VAL A 54 -0.64 11.56 -9.44
N ALA A 55 -0.39 11.94 -8.18
CA ALA A 55 0.09 11.01 -7.17
C ALA A 55 -1.05 10.16 -6.53
N THR A 56 -2.29 10.64 -6.59
CA THR A 56 -3.51 9.91 -6.15
C THR A 56 -4.09 9.01 -7.24
N SER A 57 -3.57 9.04 -8.47
CA SER A 57 -4.06 8.17 -9.53
C SER A 57 -3.60 6.74 -9.29
N ILE A 58 -4.51 5.90 -8.80
CA ILE A 58 -4.29 4.47 -8.60
C ILE A 58 -4.52 3.78 -9.94
N HIS A 59 -3.45 3.22 -10.50
CA HIS A 59 -3.52 2.42 -11.72
C HIS A 59 -3.29 0.95 -11.38
N MET A 60 -4.01 0.06 -12.05
CA MET A 60 -3.78 -1.39 -11.97
C MET A 60 -2.71 -1.88 -12.96
N PHE A 61 -1.84 -0.99 -13.47
CA PHE A 61 -0.77 -1.39 -14.38
C PHE A 61 0.20 -2.34 -13.67
N PHE A 62 0.54 -3.48 -14.29
CA PHE A 62 1.52 -4.46 -13.76
C PHE A 62 1.20 -5.06 -12.39
N VAL A 63 -0.06 -4.99 -11.93
CA VAL A 63 -0.57 -5.77 -10.80
C VAL A 63 -1.15 -7.06 -11.39
N ASN A 64 -0.59 -8.20 -11.02
CA ASN A 64 -0.95 -9.52 -11.56
C ASN A 64 -2.07 -10.23 -10.77
N PHE A 65 -2.75 -9.51 -9.86
CA PHE A 65 -3.82 -10.04 -9.02
C PHE A 65 -4.99 -9.05 -8.97
N ASP A 66 -6.20 -9.58 -8.78
CA ASP A 66 -7.40 -8.78 -8.67
C ASP A 66 -7.46 -8.08 -7.31
N LEU A 67 -7.60 -6.76 -7.35
CA LEU A 67 -7.89 -5.93 -6.18
C LEU A 67 -9.41 -5.71 -6.13
N GLY A 68 -10.07 -6.31 -5.14
CA GLY A 68 -11.46 -5.97 -4.81
C GLY A 68 -11.50 -4.59 -4.15
N VAL A 69 -12.33 -3.69 -4.67
CA VAL A 69 -12.60 -2.36 -4.07
C VAL A 69 -13.78 -2.41 -3.13
#